data_AF-A0A7J0ANY0-F1
#
_entry.id   AF-A0A7J0ANY0-F1
#
_cell.length_a   1.000
_cell.length_b   1.000
_cell.length_c   1.000
_cell.angle_alpha   90.00
_cell.angle_beta   90.00
_cell.angle_gamma   90.00
#
_symmetry.space_group_name_H-M   'P 1'
#
loop_
_entity.id
_entity.type
_entity.pdbx_description
1 polymer ?
#
loop_
_entity_poly.entity_id
_entity_poly.type
_entity_poly.pdbx_seq_one_letter_code
_entity_poly.pdbx_strand_id
1 'polypeptide(L)'
;MRIFLRSATIVATIVLGYGFAEAETSVLLDVDFSEKCTAGSENAPQMFKYSSEFSQLGLTGWSISPATGVGQAGGSLYINDGASVRTGNLSISPANGGVKVTLVVKLNKTDMGMAQLQWGYSITENAEINSGEWTTVEYIVTPGTTSNFAKISPFLVADGIFLKSIKIEQGNEFLGVPVPSLPSDANGTSFTARWKAVSGATKYYLDVYSYGADNKKIMFLENQEVTPTSSSYISYKVEGLNPEITYYYTARAANETAVSGNSEEIEVIKVISALNKPAVSVSASSDGSYTATWGTVADAESYHVNVLCRKTLAEAGSADMLTESFDCFTAGTIENFEYAYDRHLEMLGEKGWTGKDMLYFKGGMGLTPYSANESYIATPVMGLSSDNGKVTVILTAAATKNRVLSTDGALKLALEDAEGNLSEPVELKLNVSGFHTYTVNLTGGTAASKVKIYDFNGETSFRYFFDDITVKQVKPAGYVTTSTYKTAEVETTSFTGSIEKEDNAAYYVTVTAAARTVDGGNVGVIYSAPSDEALIAEFSGAEDMTIGTEDTVTFRSVGNGMIEVTAAADTIVKIYDLSGRKIMNTTVSSGINTLSVNASGVVIVKAGAVARKLAL
;
A
#
# COMPACT_ATOMS: atom_id res chain seq x y z
N MET A 1 24.50 -22.27 36.65
CA MET A 1 24.30 -23.53 35.89
C MET A 1 23.18 -24.29 36.59
N ARG A 2 21.96 -24.12 36.07
CA ARG A 2 20.70 -24.47 36.74
C ARG A 2 20.21 -25.83 36.22
N ILE A 3 20.01 -26.75 37.15
CA ILE A 3 19.12 -27.91 37.01
C ILE A 3 17.72 -27.39 37.38
N PHE A 4 16.72 -27.59 36.52
CA PHE A 4 15.32 -27.41 36.90
C PHE A 4 14.51 -28.61 36.40
N LEU A 5 14.14 -29.47 37.35
CA LEU A 5 12.95 -30.32 37.30
C LEU A 5 11.70 -29.45 37.48
N ARG A 6 10.65 -29.72 36.70
CA ARG A 6 9.22 -29.56 37.07
C ARG A 6 8.47 -30.71 36.37
N SER A 7 8.15 -31.81 37.04
CA SER A 7 6.96 -32.02 37.89
C SER A 7 5.65 -31.80 37.11
N ALA A 8 5.18 -32.84 36.42
CA ALA A 8 3.79 -32.97 35.99
C ALA A 8 2.99 -33.62 37.14
N THR A 9 2.17 -32.83 37.80
CA THR A 9 1.25 -33.29 38.86
C THR A 9 0.07 -33.99 38.20
N ILE A 10 -0.01 -35.32 38.34
CA ILE A 10 -1.23 -36.08 38.04
C ILE A 10 -2.21 -35.82 39.20
N VAL A 11 -3.27 -35.06 38.92
CA VAL A 11 -4.42 -34.96 39.83
C VAL A 11 -5.30 -36.18 39.56
N ALA A 12 -5.31 -37.12 40.51
CA ALA A 12 -6.26 -38.23 40.52
C ALA A 12 -7.62 -37.72 41.00
N THR A 13 -8.56 -37.54 40.08
CA THR A 13 -9.97 -37.27 40.42
C THR A 13 -10.69 -38.61 40.56
N ILE A 14 -11.10 -38.96 41.78
CA ILE A 14 -12.07 -40.02 42.03
C ILE A 14 -13.43 -39.51 41.52
N VAL A 15 -13.98 -40.15 40.50
CA VAL A 15 -15.37 -39.95 40.07
C VAL A 15 -16.17 -41.22 40.38
N LEU A 16 -17.07 -41.09 41.35
CA LEU A 16 -18.19 -42.00 41.59
C LEU A 16 -19.10 -41.99 40.37
N GLY A 17 -19.50 -43.18 39.94
CA GLY A 17 -20.11 -43.42 38.63
C GLY A 17 -21.39 -42.65 38.36
N TYR A 18 -21.45 -42.09 37.15
CA TYR A 18 -22.60 -42.13 36.27
C TYR A 18 -22.07 -42.53 34.90
N GLY A 19 -22.50 -43.69 34.41
CA GLY A 19 -22.14 -44.15 33.08
C GLY A 19 -22.75 -43.25 32.02
N PHE A 20 -21.94 -42.34 31.49
CA PHE A 20 -22.12 -41.82 30.15
C PHE A 20 -21.21 -42.64 29.26
N ALA A 21 -21.76 -43.24 28.20
CA ALA A 21 -20.96 -43.88 27.17
C ALA A 21 -20.06 -42.80 26.56
N GLU A 22 -18.76 -42.88 26.84
CA GLU A 22 -17.74 -42.08 26.19
C GLU A 22 -17.84 -42.39 24.68
N ALA A 23 -18.15 -41.38 23.86
CA ALA A 23 -18.21 -41.59 22.42
C ALA A 23 -16.79 -41.87 21.92
N GLU A 24 -16.46 -43.14 21.71
CA GLU A 24 -15.12 -43.57 21.31
C GLU A 24 -14.70 -42.92 19.99
N THR A 25 -13.47 -42.41 19.97
CA THR A 25 -12.75 -42.02 18.76
C THR A 25 -12.85 -43.13 17.71
N SER A 26 -13.39 -42.80 16.54
CA SER A 26 -13.50 -43.75 15.43
C SER A 26 -12.29 -43.63 14.50
N VAL A 27 -11.57 -44.73 14.29
CA VAL A 27 -10.49 -44.81 13.28
C VAL A 27 -11.12 -45.06 11.91
N LEU A 28 -10.99 -44.09 11.02
CA LEU A 28 -11.57 -44.12 9.67
C LEU A 28 -10.58 -44.66 8.63
N LEU A 29 -9.29 -44.41 8.86
CA LEU A 29 -8.19 -44.87 8.02
C LEU A 29 -6.93 -45.02 8.87
N ASP A 30 -6.20 -46.11 8.67
CA ASP A 30 -4.87 -46.29 9.25
C ASP A 30 -4.03 -47.07 8.24
N VAL A 31 -3.11 -46.37 7.59
CA VAL A 31 -2.26 -46.93 6.53
C VAL A 31 -0.81 -46.65 6.85
N ASP A 32 -0.04 -47.73 7.01
CA ASP A 32 1.41 -47.72 7.02
C ASP A 32 1.92 -48.19 5.64
N PHE A 33 2.76 -47.38 5.01
CA PHE A 33 3.34 -47.66 3.70
C PHE A 33 4.55 -48.60 3.76
N SER A 34 5.07 -48.92 4.94
CA SER A 34 6.27 -49.76 5.11
C SER A 34 6.11 -51.16 4.50
N GLU A 35 4.92 -51.74 4.60
CA GLU A 35 4.62 -53.07 4.05
C GLU A 35 4.20 -53.04 2.57
N LYS A 36 3.76 -51.88 2.07
CA LYS A 36 3.17 -51.74 0.72
C LYS A 36 4.17 -51.16 -0.29
N CYS A 37 4.97 -50.19 0.11
CA CYS A 37 5.87 -49.44 -0.76
C CYS A 37 7.30 -49.95 -0.67
N THR A 38 7.54 -51.21 -1.02
CA THR A 38 8.82 -51.89 -0.80
C THR A 38 9.87 -51.64 -1.89
N ALA A 39 9.49 -51.05 -3.03
CA ALA A 39 10.42 -50.78 -4.12
C ALA A 39 11.17 -49.45 -3.93
N GLY A 40 12.35 -49.33 -4.55
CA GLY A 40 13.20 -48.15 -4.46
C GLY A 40 13.84 -47.94 -3.09
N SER A 41 14.34 -46.73 -2.84
CA SER A 41 14.88 -46.28 -1.54
C SER A 41 14.70 -44.78 -1.40
N GLU A 42 14.88 -44.21 -0.20
CA GLU A 42 14.85 -42.74 0.00
C GLU A 42 15.84 -42.01 -0.92
N ASN A 43 17.04 -42.56 -1.14
CA ASN A 43 18.05 -41.95 -2.01
C ASN A 43 17.77 -42.12 -3.51
N ALA A 44 16.95 -43.10 -3.87
CA ALA A 44 16.58 -43.39 -5.25
C ALA A 44 15.15 -43.95 -5.30
N PRO A 45 14.12 -43.09 -5.24
CA PRO A 45 12.73 -43.52 -5.29
C PRO A 45 12.40 -44.16 -6.64
N GLN A 46 11.62 -45.24 -6.61
CA GLN A 46 11.09 -45.87 -7.81
C GLN A 46 9.76 -45.17 -8.18
N MET A 47 9.85 -44.23 -9.11
CA MET A 47 8.69 -43.47 -9.60
C MET A 47 7.69 -44.36 -10.35
N PHE A 48 6.40 -44.10 -10.15
CA PHE A 48 5.36 -44.71 -10.95
C PHE A 48 5.36 -44.11 -12.37
N LYS A 49 5.05 -44.94 -13.37
CA LYS A 49 4.82 -44.46 -14.75
C LYS A 49 3.35 -44.17 -15.01
N TYR A 50 2.47 -44.96 -14.39
CA TYR A 50 1.02 -44.89 -14.58
C TYR A 50 0.31 -45.04 -13.24
N SER A 51 -0.86 -44.40 -13.08
CA SER A 51 -1.66 -44.51 -11.85
C SER A 51 -2.10 -45.96 -11.53
N SER A 52 -2.16 -46.84 -12.53
CA SER A 52 -2.47 -48.26 -12.34
C SER A 52 -1.42 -49.02 -11.53
N GLU A 53 -0.16 -48.60 -11.57
CA GLU A 53 0.92 -49.19 -10.77
C GLU A 53 0.71 -48.88 -9.28
N PHE A 54 0.21 -47.68 -8.97
CA PHE A 54 -0.17 -47.32 -7.60
C PHE A 54 -1.40 -48.10 -7.13
N SER A 55 -2.39 -48.34 -8.00
CA SER A 55 -3.56 -49.15 -7.66
C SER A 55 -3.22 -50.61 -7.29
N GLN A 56 -2.09 -51.14 -7.77
CA GLN A 56 -1.62 -52.48 -7.43
C GLN A 56 -1.13 -52.61 -5.98
N LEU A 57 -0.93 -51.50 -5.27
CA LEU A 57 -0.58 -51.50 -3.83
C LEU A 57 -1.75 -51.87 -2.90
N GLY A 58 -2.94 -52.12 -3.45
CA GLY A 58 -4.13 -52.48 -2.69
C GLY A 58 -4.74 -51.32 -1.91
N LEU A 59 -4.50 -50.07 -2.34
CA LEU A 59 -5.05 -48.85 -1.76
C LEU A 59 -6.37 -48.48 -2.45
N THR A 60 -7.45 -49.17 -2.11
CA THR A 60 -8.75 -49.06 -2.78
C THR A 60 -9.30 -47.63 -2.76
N GLY A 61 -9.60 -47.07 -3.94
CA GLY A 61 -10.20 -45.74 -4.10
C GLY A 61 -9.22 -44.57 -4.00
N TRP A 62 -7.94 -44.84 -3.73
CA TRP A 62 -6.92 -43.80 -3.69
C TRP A 62 -6.47 -43.39 -5.10
N SER A 63 -5.95 -42.18 -5.22
CA SER A 63 -5.39 -41.66 -6.47
C SER A 63 -4.12 -40.85 -6.25
N ILE A 64 -3.31 -40.72 -7.31
CA ILE A 64 -2.09 -39.91 -7.34
C ILE A 64 -2.11 -39.01 -8.58
N SER A 65 -1.49 -37.83 -8.49
CA SER A 65 -1.42 -36.89 -9.61
C SER A 65 -0.22 -35.94 -9.51
N PRO A 66 0.57 -35.75 -10.59
CA PRO A 66 0.66 -36.65 -11.74
C PRO A 66 1.27 -37.99 -11.31
N ALA A 67 0.99 -39.08 -12.03
CA ALA A 67 1.51 -40.40 -11.67
C ALA A 67 3.04 -40.43 -11.59
N THR A 68 3.71 -39.74 -12.53
CA THR A 68 5.18 -39.63 -12.60
C THR A 68 5.82 -38.80 -11.49
N GLY A 69 5.01 -38.11 -10.69
CA GLY A 69 5.47 -37.33 -9.55
C GLY A 69 5.41 -38.09 -8.22
N VAL A 70 4.93 -39.34 -8.21
CA VAL A 70 4.85 -40.17 -7.00
C VAL A 70 5.61 -41.47 -7.22
N GLY A 71 6.25 -42.00 -6.18
CA GLY A 71 7.01 -43.24 -6.25
C GLY A 71 7.07 -44.00 -4.93
N GLN A 72 7.62 -45.21 -4.97
CA GLN A 72 7.96 -45.99 -3.76
C GLN A 72 9.39 -45.68 -3.35
N ALA A 73 9.65 -45.59 -2.05
CA ALA A 73 10.96 -45.24 -1.49
C ALA A 73 11.40 -46.19 -0.37
N GLY A 74 11.20 -47.51 -0.55
CA GLY A 74 11.73 -48.53 0.37
C GLY A 74 11.11 -48.48 1.76
N GLY A 75 9.79 -48.35 1.82
CA GLY A 75 8.98 -48.33 3.04
C GLY A 75 8.15 -47.05 3.22
N SER A 76 8.15 -46.15 2.24
CA SER A 76 7.37 -44.93 2.21
C SER A 76 6.97 -44.57 0.77
N LEU A 77 6.00 -43.66 0.62
CA LEU A 77 5.76 -42.98 -0.64
C LEU A 77 6.66 -41.77 -0.75
N TYR A 78 7.28 -41.59 -1.91
CA TYR A 78 7.88 -40.31 -2.32
C TYR A 78 6.86 -39.50 -3.10
N ILE A 79 6.71 -38.22 -2.78
CA ILE A 79 5.80 -37.29 -3.46
C ILE A 79 6.62 -36.06 -3.85
N ASN A 80 6.83 -35.87 -5.15
CA ASN A 80 7.58 -34.75 -5.71
C ASN A 80 6.82 -33.43 -5.59
N ASP A 81 7.54 -32.30 -5.70
CA ASP A 81 6.87 -31.00 -5.83
C ASP A 81 5.90 -30.98 -7.02
N GLY A 82 4.74 -30.35 -6.82
CA GLY A 82 3.61 -30.36 -7.74
C GLY A 82 2.83 -31.68 -7.82
N ALA A 83 3.24 -32.72 -7.09
CA ALA A 83 2.53 -34.01 -7.02
C ALA A 83 1.71 -34.17 -5.74
N SER A 84 0.79 -35.12 -5.75
CA SER A 84 -0.08 -35.40 -4.61
C SER A 84 -0.55 -36.85 -4.56
N VAL A 85 -0.86 -37.30 -3.34
CA VAL A 85 -1.61 -38.54 -3.06
C VAL A 85 -2.93 -38.18 -2.41
N ARG A 86 -4.01 -38.85 -2.81
CA ARG A 86 -5.36 -38.63 -2.32
C ARG A 86 -5.98 -39.94 -1.85
N THR A 87 -6.56 -39.95 -0.65
CA THR A 87 -7.32 -41.09 -0.13
C THR A 87 -8.62 -41.30 -0.91
N GLY A 88 -9.20 -42.50 -0.79
CA GLY A 88 -10.60 -42.70 -1.15
C GLY A 88 -11.54 -41.75 -0.36
N ASN A 89 -12.76 -41.58 -0.87
CA ASN A 89 -13.79 -40.88 -0.10
C ASN A 89 -14.12 -41.69 1.17
N LEU A 90 -14.13 -41.00 2.29
CA LEU A 90 -14.45 -41.52 3.62
C LEU A 90 -15.91 -41.25 3.94
N SER A 91 -16.57 -42.25 4.52
CA SER A 91 -17.93 -42.11 5.04
C SER A 91 -17.88 -41.42 6.40
N ILE A 92 -18.18 -40.12 6.41
CA ILE A 92 -18.08 -39.27 7.59
C ILE A 92 -19.38 -38.51 7.82
N SER A 93 -19.78 -38.44 9.09
CA SER A 93 -20.91 -37.61 9.53
C SER A 93 -20.38 -36.44 10.37
N PRO A 94 -20.71 -35.18 10.04
CA PRO A 94 -20.34 -34.05 10.88
C PRO A 94 -20.90 -34.11 12.32
N ALA A 95 -21.91 -34.95 12.56
CA ALA A 95 -22.47 -35.17 13.90
C ALA A 95 -21.53 -35.94 14.85
N ASN A 96 -20.50 -36.61 14.31
CA ASN A 96 -19.56 -37.43 15.09
C ASN A 96 -18.29 -36.66 15.52
N GLY A 97 -18.31 -35.33 15.43
CA GLY A 97 -17.19 -34.47 15.80
C GLY A 97 -16.21 -34.19 14.66
N GLY A 98 -15.10 -33.54 14.99
CA GLY A 98 -14.06 -33.18 14.04
C GLY A 98 -13.21 -34.37 13.61
N VAL A 99 -12.36 -34.15 12.60
CA VAL A 99 -11.47 -35.18 12.07
C VAL A 99 -10.02 -34.80 12.34
N LYS A 100 -9.26 -35.73 12.91
CA LYS A 100 -7.81 -35.63 13.04
C LYS A 100 -7.13 -36.42 11.92
N VAL A 101 -6.21 -35.79 11.21
CA VAL A 101 -5.32 -36.46 10.24
C VAL A 101 -3.91 -36.43 10.81
N THR A 102 -3.33 -37.59 11.09
CA THR A 102 -1.95 -37.74 11.55
C THR A 102 -1.10 -38.31 10.42
N LEU A 103 -0.02 -37.62 10.06
CA LEU A 103 0.95 -38.10 9.07
C LEU A 103 2.31 -38.33 9.72
N VAL A 104 3.04 -39.34 9.25
CA VAL A 104 4.48 -39.47 9.51
C VAL A 104 5.22 -39.17 8.22
N VAL A 105 5.93 -38.04 8.20
CA VAL A 105 6.53 -37.45 6.99
C VAL A 105 7.99 -37.10 7.20
N LYS A 106 8.76 -37.03 6.12
CA LYS A 106 10.15 -36.57 6.12
C LYS A 106 10.38 -35.68 4.91
N LEU A 107 11.06 -34.56 5.10
CA LEU A 107 11.43 -33.69 3.99
C LEU A 107 12.60 -34.29 3.19
N ASN A 108 12.60 -34.13 1.87
CA ASN A 108 13.70 -34.60 1.05
C ASN A 108 14.74 -33.47 0.89
N LYS A 109 15.99 -33.73 1.30
CA LYS A 109 17.16 -32.84 1.14
C LYS A 109 17.06 -31.42 1.71
N THR A 110 16.05 -31.14 2.53
CA THR A 110 15.89 -29.87 3.25
C THR A 110 15.43 -30.14 4.67
N ASP A 111 15.75 -29.23 5.57
CA ASP A 111 15.31 -29.25 6.97
C ASP A 111 14.16 -28.26 7.21
N MET A 112 13.67 -27.59 6.18
CA MET A 112 12.57 -26.62 6.28
C MET A 112 11.62 -26.74 5.11
N GLY A 113 10.32 -26.79 5.41
CA GLY A 113 9.24 -26.75 4.44
C GLY A 113 7.92 -27.20 5.06
N MET A 114 6.91 -27.51 4.24
CA MET A 114 5.59 -27.87 4.71
C MET A 114 5.04 -29.14 4.05
N ALA A 115 4.28 -29.90 4.84
CA ALA A 115 3.31 -30.84 4.30
C ALA A 115 1.95 -30.13 4.23
N GLN A 116 1.25 -30.25 3.10
CA GLN A 116 -0.08 -29.68 2.91
C GLN A 116 -1.13 -30.79 2.94
N LEU A 117 -2.19 -30.56 3.72
CA LEU A 117 -3.43 -31.31 3.69
C LEU A 117 -4.50 -30.47 2.98
N GLN A 118 -5.03 -30.99 1.88
CA GLN A 118 -6.33 -30.57 1.36
C GLN A 118 -7.40 -31.57 1.83
N TRP A 119 -8.38 -31.10 2.60
CA TRP A 119 -9.54 -31.89 3.00
C TRP A 119 -10.75 -31.56 2.12
N GLY A 120 -11.22 -32.56 1.38
CA GLY A 120 -12.22 -32.35 0.33
C GLY A 120 -11.73 -31.35 -0.71
N TYR A 121 -12.60 -30.45 -1.18
CA TYR A 121 -12.23 -29.44 -2.18
C TYR A 121 -12.02 -28.03 -1.62
N SER A 122 -12.32 -27.81 -0.34
CA SER A 122 -12.51 -26.45 0.20
C SER A 122 -11.65 -26.12 1.40
N ILE A 123 -11.02 -27.11 2.03
CA ILE A 123 -10.18 -26.90 3.21
C ILE A 123 -8.74 -27.23 2.83
N THR A 124 -7.81 -26.33 3.14
CA THR A 124 -6.38 -26.52 2.96
C THR A 124 -5.68 -26.06 4.22
N GLU A 125 -4.88 -26.93 4.82
CA GLU A 125 -4.06 -26.67 6.00
C GLU A 125 -2.63 -27.08 5.69
N ASN A 126 -1.66 -26.36 6.27
CA ASN A 126 -0.24 -26.66 6.13
C ASN A 126 0.35 -26.95 7.51
N ALA A 127 1.25 -27.92 7.59
CA ALA A 127 2.07 -28.16 8.77
C ALA A 127 3.53 -27.85 8.44
N GLU A 128 4.10 -26.90 9.16
CA GLU A 128 5.53 -26.58 9.08
C GLU A 128 6.36 -27.71 9.68
N ILE A 129 7.42 -28.06 8.97
CA ILE A 129 8.37 -29.10 9.35
C ILE A 129 9.75 -28.44 9.31
N ASN A 130 10.37 -28.32 10.48
CA ASN A 130 11.69 -27.72 10.68
C ASN A 130 12.73 -28.80 11.03
N SER A 131 12.68 -29.92 10.32
CA SER A 131 13.55 -31.09 10.50
C SER A 131 13.64 -31.91 9.21
N GLY A 132 14.85 -32.37 8.88
CA GLY A 132 15.08 -33.37 7.82
C GLY A 132 14.83 -34.81 8.26
N GLU A 133 14.44 -35.04 9.52
CA GLU A 133 14.12 -36.36 10.07
C GLU A 133 12.62 -36.67 10.00
N TRP A 134 12.28 -37.95 10.15
CA TRP A 134 10.89 -38.40 10.24
C TRP A 134 10.16 -37.69 11.38
N THR A 135 9.10 -36.98 11.03
CA THR A 135 8.32 -36.10 11.90
C THR A 135 6.84 -36.46 11.82
N THR A 136 6.16 -36.44 12.97
CA THR A 136 4.70 -36.56 13.03
C THR A 136 4.07 -35.18 12.93
N VAL A 137 3.13 -35.02 12.01
CA VAL A 137 2.31 -33.82 11.88
C VAL A 137 0.83 -34.17 12.03
N GLU A 138 0.05 -33.27 12.62
CA GLU A 138 -1.37 -33.47 12.88
C GLU A 138 -2.18 -32.27 12.36
N TYR A 139 -3.34 -32.58 11.79
CA TYR A 139 -4.32 -31.60 11.30
C TYR A 139 -5.66 -31.88 11.96
N ILE A 140 -6.41 -30.83 12.29
CA ILE A 140 -7.78 -30.97 12.84
C ILE A 140 -8.74 -30.22 11.93
N VAL A 141 -9.50 -30.96 11.15
CA VAL A 141 -10.40 -30.41 10.14
C VAL A 141 -11.87 -30.63 10.51
N THR A 142 -12.70 -29.69 10.07
CA THR A 142 -14.15 -29.86 10.10
C THR A 142 -14.59 -30.66 8.87
N PRO A 143 -15.17 -31.87 9.02
CA PRO A 143 -15.62 -32.64 7.88
C PRO A 143 -16.84 -32.00 7.20
N GLY A 144 -16.90 -32.13 5.88
CA GLY A 144 -18.09 -31.76 5.10
C GLY A 144 -19.15 -32.85 5.15
N THR A 145 -20.33 -32.57 4.60
CA THR A 145 -21.39 -33.58 4.41
C THR A 145 -21.12 -34.49 3.21
N THR A 146 -20.24 -34.09 2.29
CA THR A 146 -19.86 -34.85 1.10
C THR A 146 -18.38 -34.64 0.78
N SER A 147 -17.82 -35.53 -0.05
CA SER A 147 -16.45 -35.41 -0.57
C SER A 147 -15.37 -35.33 0.50
N ASN A 148 -15.46 -36.19 1.52
CA ASN A 148 -14.46 -36.26 2.58
C ASN A 148 -13.29 -37.13 2.14
N PHE A 149 -12.14 -36.53 1.84
CA PHE A 149 -10.89 -37.22 1.53
C PHE A 149 -9.73 -36.35 1.97
N ALA A 150 -8.59 -36.98 2.27
CA ALA A 150 -7.33 -36.28 2.49
C ALA A 150 -6.50 -36.33 1.20
N LYS A 151 -6.07 -35.16 0.71
CA LYS A 151 -5.08 -35.04 -0.35
C LYS A 151 -3.82 -34.42 0.25
N ILE A 152 -2.70 -35.13 0.14
CA ILE A 152 -1.41 -34.73 0.70
C ILE A 152 -0.46 -34.33 -0.42
N SER A 153 0.20 -33.20 -0.26
CA SER A 153 1.21 -32.69 -1.19
C SER A 153 2.35 -31.96 -0.46
N PRO A 154 3.56 -31.92 -1.04
CA PRO A 154 4.61 -30.98 -0.62
C PRO A 154 4.17 -29.54 -0.81
N PHE A 155 4.62 -28.64 0.07
CA PHE A 155 4.48 -27.19 -0.12
C PHE A 155 5.75 -26.48 0.37
N LEU A 156 6.34 -25.64 -0.48
CA LEU A 156 7.67 -25.04 -0.26
C LEU A 156 8.79 -26.07 -0.03
N VAL A 157 8.72 -27.22 -0.71
CA VAL A 157 9.72 -28.29 -0.65
C VAL A 157 10.01 -28.76 -2.08
N ALA A 158 11.00 -28.14 -2.74
CA ALA A 158 11.29 -28.39 -4.16
C ALA A 158 11.68 -29.84 -4.47
N ASP A 159 12.36 -30.50 -3.53
CA ASP A 159 12.77 -31.91 -3.64
C ASP A 159 11.69 -32.90 -3.17
N GLY A 160 10.48 -32.44 -2.81
CA GLY A 160 9.38 -33.29 -2.37
C GLY A 160 9.49 -33.82 -0.94
N ILE A 161 8.54 -34.68 -0.57
CA ILE A 161 8.44 -35.29 0.77
C ILE A 161 8.32 -36.80 0.69
N PHE A 162 8.72 -37.48 1.76
CA PHE A 162 8.39 -38.87 2.02
C PHE A 162 7.21 -38.97 2.98
N LEU A 163 6.29 -39.89 2.72
CA LEU A 163 5.12 -40.19 3.55
C LEU A 163 5.17 -41.67 3.97
N LYS A 164 5.35 -41.91 5.26
CA LYS A 164 5.45 -43.25 5.85
C LYS A 164 4.10 -43.79 6.29
N SER A 165 3.26 -42.94 6.88
CA SER A 165 1.92 -43.35 7.28
C SER A 165 0.93 -42.20 7.28
N ILE A 166 -0.35 -42.55 7.18
CA ILE A 166 -1.48 -41.67 7.39
C ILE A 166 -2.52 -42.38 8.25
N LYS A 167 -2.94 -41.71 9.31
CA LYS A 167 -4.04 -42.11 10.17
C LYS A 167 -5.11 -41.02 10.17
N ILE A 168 -6.38 -41.40 10.04
CA ILE A 168 -7.52 -40.49 10.06
C ILE A 168 -8.49 -40.99 11.12
N GLU A 169 -8.77 -40.13 12.09
CA GLU A 169 -9.62 -40.41 13.23
C GLU A 169 -10.74 -39.36 13.31
N GLN A 170 -11.92 -39.74 13.79
CA GLN A 170 -13.03 -38.82 14.04
C GLN A 170 -13.56 -38.99 15.45
N GLY A 171 -13.77 -37.87 16.13
CA GLY A 171 -14.26 -37.83 17.50
C GLY A 171 -14.61 -36.42 17.95
N ASN A 172 -15.37 -36.32 19.05
CA ASN A 172 -15.82 -35.03 19.62
C ASN A 172 -14.68 -34.29 20.32
N GLU A 173 -13.61 -35.00 20.67
CA GLU A 173 -12.37 -34.46 21.23
C GLU A 173 -11.54 -33.69 20.20
N PHE A 174 -11.80 -33.86 18.90
CA PHE A 174 -11.13 -33.12 17.84
C PHE A 174 -11.89 -31.84 17.51
N LEU A 175 -11.44 -30.72 18.09
CA LEU A 175 -11.96 -29.39 17.81
C LEU A 175 -10.93 -28.56 17.04
N GLY A 176 -11.36 -28.03 15.89
CA GLY A 176 -10.56 -27.10 15.11
C GLY A 176 -10.30 -25.80 15.86
N VAL A 177 -9.21 -25.12 15.49
CA VAL A 177 -8.93 -23.76 15.95
C VAL A 177 -9.86 -22.79 15.22
N PRO A 178 -10.57 -21.88 15.91
CA PRO A 178 -11.39 -20.87 15.24
C PRO A 178 -10.54 -19.97 14.34
N VAL A 179 -11.07 -19.62 13.17
CA VAL A 179 -10.44 -18.63 12.28
C VAL A 179 -11.09 -17.28 12.54
N PRO A 180 -10.38 -16.32 13.18
CA PRO A 180 -10.92 -15.03 13.52
C PRO A 180 -10.88 -14.10 12.29
N SER A 181 -11.75 -13.10 12.28
CA SER A 181 -11.81 -12.06 11.23
C SER A 181 -11.49 -10.71 11.86
N LEU A 182 -11.27 -9.64 11.09
CA LEU A 182 -11.22 -8.31 11.68
C LEU A 182 -12.56 -7.97 12.36
N PRO A 183 -12.55 -7.32 13.53
CA PRO A 183 -13.76 -6.98 14.24
C PRO A 183 -14.55 -5.89 13.50
N SER A 184 -15.87 -5.89 13.65
CA SER A 184 -16.74 -4.82 13.15
C SER A 184 -17.11 -3.84 14.26
N ASP A 185 -17.62 -2.67 13.89
CA ASP A 185 -18.19 -1.67 14.82
C ASP A 185 -17.22 -1.29 15.96
N ALA A 186 -15.91 -1.33 15.67
CA ALA A 186 -14.87 -0.97 16.60
C ALA A 186 -14.80 0.56 16.71
N ASN A 187 -15.19 1.13 17.86
CA ASN A 187 -15.28 2.58 18.05
C ASN A 187 -14.37 3.10 19.17
N GLY A 188 -13.41 2.29 19.63
CA GLY A 188 -12.50 2.59 20.74
C GLY A 188 -13.06 2.20 22.12
N THR A 189 -14.37 2.25 22.32
CA THR A 189 -15.03 1.83 23.58
C THR A 189 -15.69 0.46 23.49
N SER A 190 -15.86 -0.05 22.28
CA SER A 190 -16.52 -1.31 21.99
C SER A 190 -16.09 -1.84 20.63
N PHE A 191 -16.24 -3.14 20.40
CA PHE A 191 -16.12 -3.78 19.09
C PHE A 191 -16.94 -5.08 19.06
N THR A 192 -17.23 -5.59 17.88
CA THR A 192 -17.86 -6.90 17.71
C THR A 192 -16.82 -7.89 17.20
N ALA A 193 -16.35 -8.77 18.08
CA ALA A 193 -15.46 -9.87 17.73
C ALA A 193 -16.19 -10.82 16.78
N ARG A 194 -15.46 -11.40 15.80
CA ARG A 194 -16.03 -12.35 14.85
C ARG A 194 -15.04 -13.45 14.49
N TRP A 195 -15.53 -14.69 14.40
CA TRP A 195 -14.76 -15.83 13.92
C TRP A 195 -15.65 -16.85 13.20
N LYS A 196 -15.04 -17.70 12.38
CA LYS A 196 -15.73 -18.81 11.72
C LYS A 196 -16.14 -19.87 12.75
N ALA A 197 -17.35 -20.39 12.62
CA ALA A 197 -17.83 -21.48 13.47
C ALA A 197 -17.02 -22.77 13.24
N VAL A 198 -16.69 -23.47 14.33
CA VAL A 198 -16.05 -24.78 14.38
C VAL A 198 -17.12 -25.83 14.61
N SER A 199 -17.14 -26.89 13.79
CA SER A 199 -18.10 -27.99 13.95
C SER A 199 -17.83 -28.76 15.24
N GLY A 200 -18.90 -29.21 15.91
CA GLY A 200 -18.81 -29.92 17.19
C GLY A 200 -18.55 -29.01 18.40
N ALA A 201 -18.32 -27.71 18.21
CA ALA A 201 -18.23 -26.74 19.30
C ALA A 201 -19.63 -26.40 19.83
N THR A 202 -19.84 -26.57 21.13
CA THR A 202 -21.08 -26.16 21.82
C THR A 202 -20.94 -24.81 22.50
N LYS A 203 -19.71 -24.29 22.62
CA LYS A 203 -19.36 -22.97 23.15
C LYS A 203 -17.99 -22.52 22.65
N TYR A 204 -17.69 -21.26 22.92
CA TYR A 204 -16.38 -20.66 22.68
C TYR A 204 -15.91 -19.93 23.92
N TYR A 205 -14.59 -19.85 24.09
CA TYR A 205 -13.95 -18.97 25.06
C TYR A 205 -13.30 -17.82 24.30
N LEU A 206 -13.73 -16.60 24.59
CA LEU A 206 -13.16 -15.37 24.08
C LEU A 206 -12.25 -14.75 25.14
N ASP A 207 -11.00 -14.50 24.75
CA ASP A 207 -10.08 -13.67 25.51
C ASP A 207 -9.94 -12.33 24.80
N VAL A 208 -9.98 -11.24 25.57
CA VAL A 208 -9.70 -9.88 25.11
C VAL A 208 -8.66 -9.30 26.06
N TYR A 209 -7.57 -8.77 25.54
CA TYR A 209 -6.46 -8.29 26.37
C TYR A 209 -5.67 -7.18 25.67
N SER A 210 -4.84 -6.49 26.44
CA SER A 210 -3.82 -5.57 25.94
C SER A 210 -2.43 -6.04 26.38
N TYR A 211 -1.39 -5.39 25.87
CA TYR A 211 -0.01 -5.64 26.31
C TYR A 211 0.48 -4.51 27.23
N GLY A 212 1.00 -4.87 28.40
CA GLY A 212 1.71 -3.95 29.28
C GLY A 212 3.09 -3.58 28.75
N ALA A 213 3.75 -2.60 29.37
CA ALA A 213 5.10 -2.18 28.99
C ALA A 213 6.18 -3.28 29.09
N ASP A 214 5.90 -4.37 29.82
CA ASP A 214 6.74 -5.56 29.93
C ASP A 214 6.37 -6.68 28.94
N ASN A 215 5.54 -6.35 27.94
CA ASN A 215 5.00 -7.26 26.92
C ASN A 215 4.19 -8.44 27.49
N LYS A 216 3.61 -8.29 28.69
CA LYS A 216 2.67 -9.28 29.26
C LYS A 216 1.23 -8.91 28.95
N LYS A 217 0.39 -9.94 28.75
CA LYS A 217 -1.05 -9.79 28.57
C LYS A 217 -1.71 -9.25 29.84
N ILE A 218 -2.51 -8.19 29.68
CA ILE A 218 -3.41 -7.65 30.70
C ILE A 218 -4.83 -7.98 30.22
N MET A 219 -5.45 -8.96 30.88
CA MET A 219 -6.77 -9.45 30.47
C MET A 219 -7.86 -8.41 30.76
N PHE A 220 -8.66 -8.11 29.75
CA PHE A 220 -9.92 -7.37 29.87
C PHE A 220 -11.11 -8.34 29.99
N LEU A 221 -11.14 -9.35 29.11
CA LEU A 221 -11.99 -10.53 29.24
C LEU A 221 -11.10 -11.77 29.22
N GLU A 222 -11.34 -12.70 30.16
CA GLU A 222 -10.62 -13.97 30.24
C GLU A 222 -11.64 -15.10 30.27
N ASN A 223 -11.52 -16.04 29.33
CA ASN A 223 -12.40 -17.17 29.12
C ASN A 223 -13.89 -16.77 29.07
N GLN A 224 -14.22 -15.65 28.42
CA GLN A 224 -15.62 -15.24 28.27
C GLN A 224 -16.35 -16.30 27.45
N GLU A 225 -17.33 -16.97 28.05
CA GLU A 225 -18.11 -18.00 27.37
C GLU A 225 -19.06 -17.34 26.36
N VAL A 226 -19.05 -17.86 25.13
CA VAL A 226 -19.90 -17.41 24.02
C VAL A 226 -20.63 -18.61 23.44
N THR A 227 -21.96 -18.61 23.53
CA THR A 227 -22.79 -19.65 22.94
C THR A 227 -22.89 -19.46 21.42
N PRO A 228 -22.74 -20.52 20.60
CA PRO A 228 -22.84 -20.41 19.15
C PRO A 228 -24.26 -20.01 18.73
N THR A 229 -24.40 -18.95 17.94
CA THR A 229 -25.69 -18.45 17.44
C THR A 229 -25.93 -18.76 15.95
N SER A 230 -24.91 -19.26 15.25
CA SER A 230 -24.93 -19.55 13.81
C SER A 230 -23.94 -20.64 13.46
N SER A 231 -24.22 -21.41 12.40
CA SER A 231 -23.35 -22.47 11.89
C SER A 231 -22.22 -21.98 10.98
N SER A 232 -22.18 -20.67 10.67
CA SER A 232 -21.19 -20.09 9.74
C SER A 232 -20.20 -19.18 10.46
N TYR A 233 -20.71 -18.22 11.24
CA TYR A 233 -19.90 -17.24 11.95
C TYR A 233 -20.46 -16.99 13.33
N ILE A 234 -19.57 -16.85 14.31
CA ILE A 234 -19.91 -16.49 15.68
C ILE A 234 -19.45 -15.06 15.91
N SER A 235 -20.24 -14.30 16.68
CA SER A 235 -19.93 -12.92 17.02
C SER A 235 -20.21 -12.65 18.49
N TYR A 236 -19.42 -11.77 19.09
CA TYR A 236 -19.63 -11.30 20.45
C TYR A 236 -19.32 -9.81 20.55
N LYS A 237 -20.24 -9.03 21.10
CA LYS A 237 -20.07 -7.59 21.33
C LYS A 237 -19.32 -7.38 22.65
N VAL A 238 -18.17 -6.71 22.57
CA VAL A 238 -17.34 -6.30 23.70
C VAL A 238 -17.56 -4.81 23.92
N GLU A 239 -17.79 -4.38 25.16
CA GLU A 239 -18.08 -2.99 25.53
C GLU A 239 -17.29 -2.57 26.77
N GLY A 240 -17.17 -1.27 27.02
CA GLY A 240 -16.49 -0.74 28.21
C GLY A 240 -14.97 -0.66 28.10
N LEU A 241 -14.46 -0.64 26.87
CA LEU A 241 -13.02 -0.52 26.59
C LEU A 241 -12.54 0.93 26.80
N ASN A 242 -11.27 1.08 27.16
CA ASN A 242 -10.62 2.38 27.17
C ASN A 242 -10.13 2.72 25.75
N PRO A 243 -10.58 3.83 25.13
CA PRO A 243 -10.16 4.21 23.77
C PRO A 243 -8.66 4.51 23.63
N GLU A 244 -7.92 4.71 24.72
CA GLU A 244 -6.47 4.95 24.70
C GLU A 244 -5.64 3.65 24.73
N ILE A 245 -6.29 2.48 24.82
CA ILE A 245 -5.63 1.17 24.91
C ILE A 245 -5.85 0.38 23.63
N THR A 246 -4.77 -0.15 23.05
CA THR A 246 -4.83 -1.14 21.99
C THR A 246 -5.20 -2.50 22.55
N TYR A 247 -6.30 -3.07 22.06
CA TYR A 247 -6.78 -4.39 22.45
C TYR A 247 -6.55 -5.42 21.36
N TYR A 248 -6.48 -6.67 21.78
CA TYR A 248 -6.37 -7.86 20.95
C TYR A 248 -7.40 -8.87 21.41
N TYR A 249 -7.79 -9.79 20.54
CA TYR A 249 -8.62 -10.91 20.93
C TYR A 249 -8.20 -12.23 20.29
N THR A 250 -8.50 -13.31 21.01
CA THR A 250 -8.37 -14.70 20.55
C THR A 250 -9.60 -15.50 20.96
N ALA A 251 -9.97 -16.49 20.15
CA ALA A 251 -11.07 -17.40 20.45
C ALA A 251 -10.59 -18.86 20.50
N ARG A 252 -11.18 -19.64 21.40
CA ARG A 252 -11.05 -21.11 21.47
C ARG A 252 -12.41 -21.74 21.29
N ALA A 253 -12.49 -22.81 20.50
CA ALA A 253 -13.69 -23.63 20.43
C ALA A 253 -13.71 -24.61 21.60
N ALA A 254 -14.88 -24.89 22.15
CA ALA A 254 -15.03 -25.83 23.24
C ALA A 254 -16.33 -26.62 23.14
N ASN A 255 -16.30 -27.83 23.67
CA ASN A 255 -17.46 -28.66 23.94
C ASN A 255 -17.30 -29.35 25.30
N GLU A 256 -18.10 -30.37 25.56
CA GLU A 256 -18.04 -31.11 26.84
C GLU A 256 -16.76 -31.95 26.99
N THR A 257 -16.12 -32.30 25.87
CA THR A 257 -14.99 -33.25 25.82
C THR A 257 -13.63 -32.57 25.58
N ALA A 258 -13.59 -31.41 24.93
CA ALA A 258 -12.35 -30.76 24.53
C ALA A 258 -12.45 -29.24 24.43
N VAL A 259 -11.27 -28.60 24.43
CA VAL A 259 -11.04 -27.19 24.11
C VAL A 259 -9.92 -27.13 23.07
N SER A 260 -10.12 -26.39 21.99
CA SER A 260 -9.09 -26.22 20.96
C SER A 260 -7.98 -25.25 21.38
N GLY A 261 -6.93 -25.17 20.57
CA GLY A 261 -5.90 -24.13 20.69
C GLY A 261 -6.47 -22.72 20.45
N ASN A 262 -5.72 -21.71 20.88
CA ASN A 262 -6.08 -20.32 20.58
C ASN A 262 -6.08 -20.09 19.07
N SER A 263 -7.06 -19.33 18.60
CA SER A 263 -6.99 -18.71 17.28
C SER A 263 -5.76 -17.82 17.15
N GLU A 264 -5.49 -17.41 15.90
CA GLU A 264 -4.65 -16.24 15.65
C GLU A 264 -5.12 -15.04 16.48
N GLU A 265 -4.17 -14.22 16.89
CA GLU A 265 -4.44 -12.98 17.60
C GLU A 265 -4.86 -11.90 16.61
N ILE A 266 -5.96 -11.21 16.88
CA ILE A 266 -6.43 -10.08 16.08
C ILE A 266 -6.32 -8.79 16.87
N GLU A 267 -5.59 -7.81 16.32
CA GLU A 267 -5.60 -6.41 16.78
C GLU A 267 -6.97 -5.78 16.53
N VAL A 268 -7.54 -5.13 17.54
CA VAL A 268 -8.79 -4.40 17.44
C VAL A 268 -8.52 -2.99 16.90
N ILE A 269 -8.65 -2.85 15.58
CA ILE A 269 -8.48 -1.59 14.87
C ILE A 269 -9.82 -0.84 14.82
N LYS A 270 -9.79 0.46 15.12
CA LYS A 270 -10.98 1.33 15.09
C LYS A 270 -11.52 1.46 13.66
N VAL A 271 -12.83 1.39 13.49
CA VAL A 271 -13.53 1.71 12.25
C VAL A 271 -13.79 3.21 12.22
N ILE A 272 -13.05 3.91 11.37
CA ILE A 272 -13.12 5.36 11.16
C ILE A 272 -13.81 5.62 9.82
N SER A 273 -14.87 6.44 9.84
CA SER A 273 -15.63 6.79 8.64
C SER A 273 -15.21 8.11 8.00
N ALA A 274 -14.58 9.00 8.78
CA ALA A 274 -14.04 10.27 8.30
C ALA A 274 -13.03 10.86 9.30
N LEU A 275 -12.09 11.66 8.81
CA LEU A 275 -11.19 12.49 9.60
C LEU A 275 -11.48 13.97 9.33
N ASN A 276 -11.38 14.80 10.37
CA ASN A 276 -11.50 16.25 10.22
C ASN A 276 -10.30 16.82 9.47
N LYS A 277 -10.52 17.81 8.60
CA LYS A 277 -9.42 18.52 7.95
C LYS A 277 -8.58 19.29 9.00
N PRO A 278 -7.24 19.24 8.95
CA PRO A 278 -6.39 20.03 9.83
C PRO A 278 -6.59 21.55 9.62
N ALA A 279 -6.46 22.32 10.69
CA ALA A 279 -6.38 23.78 10.63
C ALA A 279 -4.92 24.21 10.80
N VAL A 280 -4.30 24.67 9.70
CA VAL A 280 -2.87 24.96 9.64
C VAL A 280 -2.62 26.44 9.87
N SER A 281 -1.59 26.74 10.65
CA SER A 281 -1.01 28.08 10.81
C SER A 281 0.48 28.03 10.51
N VAL A 282 1.01 29.09 9.89
CA VAL A 282 2.42 29.18 9.51
C VAL A 282 3.06 30.36 10.19
N SER A 283 4.26 30.15 10.71
CA SER A 283 5.19 31.19 11.12
C SER A 283 6.41 31.11 10.20
N ALA A 284 6.73 32.21 9.52
CA ALA A 284 7.83 32.26 8.56
C ALA A 284 8.79 33.41 8.90
N SER A 285 10.07 33.20 8.63
CA SER A 285 11.16 34.14 8.84
C SER A 285 11.65 34.71 7.50
N SER A 286 12.32 35.86 7.54
CA SER A 286 12.86 36.54 6.36
C SER A 286 13.98 35.78 5.65
N ASP A 287 14.57 34.77 6.29
CA ASP A 287 15.60 33.88 5.72
C ASP A 287 15.03 32.68 4.96
N GLY A 288 13.69 32.54 4.89
CA GLY A 288 13.01 31.43 4.24
C GLY A 288 12.75 30.22 5.15
N SER A 289 13.15 30.27 6.42
CA SER A 289 12.75 29.25 7.41
C SER A 289 11.28 29.43 7.80
N TYR A 290 10.58 28.33 8.04
CA TYR A 290 9.19 28.34 8.48
C TYR A 290 8.85 27.14 9.37
N THR A 291 7.84 27.34 10.22
CA THR A 291 7.19 26.29 10.99
C THR A 291 5.68 26.33 10.74
N ALA A 292 5.15 25.23 10.21
CA ALA A 292 3.73 24.96 10.09
C ALA A 292 3.25 24.18 11.33
N THR A 293 2.14 24.60 11.92
CA THR A 293 1.54 23.97 13.10
C THR A 293 0.05 23.75 12.90
N TRP A 294 -0.49 22.67 13.46
CA TRP A 294 -1.92 22.38 13.44
C TRP A 294 -2.37 21.77 14.77
N GLY A 295 -3.68 21.66 14.97
CA GLY A 295 -4.25 20.96 16.13
C GLY A 295 -4.29 19.44 15.91
N THR A 296 -4.27 18.67 17.01
CA THR A 296 -4.52 17.23 16.95
C THR A 296 -5.89 16.94 16.32
N VAL A 297 -5.92 16.01 15.38
CA VAL A 297 -7.14 15.52 14.73
C VAL A 297 -7.49 14.22 15.41
N ALA A 298 -8.73 14.08 15.89
CA ALA A 298 -9.17 12.86 16.55
C ALA A 298 -8.96 11.64 15.64
N ASP A 299 -8.44 10.57 16.21
CA ASP A 299 -8.09 9.30 15.56
C ASP A 299 -6.96 9.36 14.51
N ALA A 300 -6.40 10.53 14.22
CA ALA A 300 -5.25 10.63 13.33
C ALA A 300 -4.00 10.03 13.99
N GLU A 301 -3.30 9.17 13.24
CA GLU A 301 -2.04 8.54 13.64
C GLU A 301 -0.84 9.26 12.99
N SER A 302 -1.03 9.85 11.81
CA SER A 302 -0.01 10.63 11.12
C SER A 302 -0.60 11.78 10.31
N TYR A 303 0.29 12.64 9.79
CA TYR A 303 -0.04 13.79 8.96
C TYR A 303 0.86 13.84 7.74
N HIS A 304 0.27 13.95 6.56
CA HIS A 304 0.98 14.24 5.33
C HIS A 304 1.03 15.74 5.10
N VAL A 305 2.23 16.28 5.06
CA VAL A 305 2.52 17.67 4.75
C VAL A 305 2.88 17.77 3.28
N ASN A 306 2.21 18.66 2.56
CA ASN A 306 2.52 18.97 1.17
C ASN A 306 2.79 20.48 1.03
N VAL A 307 4.00 20.81 0.62
CA VAL A 307 4.47 22.16 0.35
C VAL A 307 4.41 22.38 -1.16
N LEU A 308 3.67 23.39 -1.57
CA LEU A 308 3.46 23.76 -2.97
C LEU A 308 4.31 24.99 -3.30
N CYS A 309 4.90 25.02 -4.49
CA CYS A 309 5.48 26.21 -5.09
C CYS A 309 4.59 26.66 -6.24
N ARG A 310 4.19 27.94 -6.23
CA ARG A 310 3.51 28.60 -7.34
C ARG A 310 4.45 29.58 -7.99
N LYS A 311 4.82 29.34 -9.25
CA LYS A 311 5.74 30.20 -9.99
C LYS A 311 5.00 30.95 -11.08
N THR A 312 5.13 32.27 -11.07
CA THR A 312 4.56 33.15 -12.10
C THR A 312 5.59 33.41 -13.19
N LEU A 313 5.25 33.11 -14.44
CA LEU A 313 6.13 33.36 -15.57
C LEU A 313 6.32 34.87 -15.79
N ALA A 314 7.56 35.35 -15.76
CA ALA A 314 7.87 36.76 -16.03
C ALA A 314 7.69 37.13 -17.52
N GLU A 315 7.93 36.18 -18.42
CA GLU A 315 7.77 36.31 -19.86
C GLU A 315 7.11 35.05 -20.44
N ALA A 316 6.67 35.10 -21.69
CA ALA A 316 6.11 33.90 -22.33
C ALA A 316 7.19 32.81 -22.44
N GLY A 317 6.90 31.61 -21.99
CA GLY A 317 7.90 30.55 -21.86
C GLY A 317 7.28 29.18 -21.65
N SER A 318 8.15 28.15 -21.65
CA SER A 318 7.74 26.78 -21.35
C SER A 318 7.40 26.65 -19.87
N ALA A 319 6.22 26.10 -19.58
CA ALA A 319 5.73 25.80 -18.24
C ALA A 319 5.49 24.30 -18.11
N ASP A 320 5.83 23.76 -16.94
CA ASP A 320 5.53 22.38 -16.57
C ASP A 320 4.09 22.33 -16.08
N MET A 321 3.24 21.70 -16.88
CA MET A 321 1.81 21.54 -16.65
C MET A 321 1.50 20.38 -15.71
N LEU A 322 2.39 19.40 -15.66
CA LEU A 322 2.36 18.23 -14.80
C LEU A 322 3.78 17.69 -14.69
N THR A 323 4.17 17.26 -13.50
CA THR A 323 5.37 16.46 -13.27
C THR A 323 5.02 15.32 -12.32
N GLU A 324 5.41 14.10 -12.66
CA GLU A 324 5.21 12.92 -11.84
C GLU A 324 6.46 12.03 -11.92
N SER A 325 7.01 11.67 -10.75
CA SER A 325 8.20 10.83 -10.62
C SER A 325 7.89 9.40 -10.19
N PHE A 326 6.63 9.10 -9.83
CA PHE A 326 6.18 7.78 -9.36
C PHE A 326 6.94 7.26 -8.12
N ASP A 327 7.69 8.12 -7.42
CA ASP A 327 8.49 7.78 -6.22
C ASP A 327 7.65 7.29 -5.03
N CYS A 328 6.34 7.52 -5.07
CA CYS A 328 5.41 7.02 -4.05
C CYS A 328 5.35 5.48 -4.01
N PHE A 329 5.76 4.79 -5.08
CA PHE A 329 5.85 3.34 -5.10
C PHE A 329 7.20 2.86 -4.58
N THR A 330 7.17 2.06 -3.51
CA THR A 330 8.39 1.63 -2.80
C THR A 330 8.68 0.13 -2.94
N ALA A 331 7.83 -0.62 -3.62
CA ALA A 331 7.89 -2.08 -3.77
C ALA A 331 7.94 -2.51 -5.24
N GLY A 332 8.44 -3.72 -5.50
CA GLY A 332 8.58 -4.30 -6.84
C GLY A 332 9.85 -3.86 -7.59
N THR A 333 10.15 -4.57 -8.68
CA THR A 333 11.27 -4.31 -9.59
C THR A 333 10.82 -4.50 -11.05
N ILE A 334 11.64 -4.14 -12.04
CA ILE A 334 11.29 -4.39 -13.46
C ILE A 334 11.14 -5.89 -13.79
N GLU A 335 11.82 -6.78 -13.06
CA GLU A 335 11.75 -8.24 -13.26
C GLU A 335 10.59 -8.87 -12.51
N ASN A 336 10.26 -8.31 -11.33
CA ASN A 336 9.19 -8.73 -10.45
C ASN A 336 8.39 -7.50 -9.99
N PHE A 337 7.56 -7.00 -10.89
CA PHE A 337 6.69 -5.84 -10.68
C PHE A 337 5.41 -6.25 -9.95
N GLU A 338 4.70 -5.26 -9.40
CA GLU A 338 3.39 -5.43 -8.79
C GLU A 338 2.28 -4.96 -9.74
N TYR A 339 1.07 -5.50 -9.56
CA TYR A 339 -0.08 -5.06 -10.35
C TYR A 339 -0.66 -3.76 -9.78
N ALA A 340 -0.85 -2.77 -10.65
CA ALA A 340 -1.47 -1.50 -10.31
C ALA A 340 -2.97 -1.51 -10.63
N TYR A 341 -3.73 -0.74 -9.84
CA TYR A 341 -5.19 -0.62 -9.88
C TYR A 341 -5.55 0.83 -9.53
N ASP A 342 -6.81 1.23 -9.69
CA ASP A 342 -7.26 2.62 -9.46
C ASP A 342 -6.87 3.17 -8.08
N ARG A 343 -6.91 2.33 -7.03
CA ARG A 343 -6.48 2.72 -5.67
C ARG A 343 -5.02 3.17 -5.58
N HIS A 344 -4.16 2.70 -6.47
CA HIS A 344 -2.75 3.07 -6.52
C HIS A 344 -2.55 4.40 -7.27
N LEU A 345 -3.43 4.74 -8.22
CA LEU A 345 -3.40 6.04 -8.91
C LEU A 345 -3.72 7.20 -7.95
N GLU A 346 -4.47 6.94 -6.88
CA GLU A 346 -4.72 7.90 -5.80
C GLU A 346 -3.46 8.27 -4.99
N MET A 347 -2.36 7.52 -5.16
CA MET A 347 -1.07 7.79 -4.50
C MET A 347 -0.17 8.73 -5.31
N LEU A 348 -0.55 9.07 -6.55
CA LEU A 348 0.20 9.97 -7.43
C LEU A 348 0.09 11.43 -6.97
N GLY A 349 1.04 12.26 -7.40
CA GLY A 349 1.20 13.64 -6.93
C GLY A 349 -0.01 14.53 -7.23
N GLU A 350 -0.76 14.23 -8.29
CA GLU A 350 -2.02 14.89 -8.63
C GLU A 350 -3.16 13.87 -8.76
N LYS A 351 -4.36 14.20 -8.27
CA LYS A 351 -5.55 13.33 -8.42
C LYS A 351 -6.10 13.39 -9.85
N GLY A 352 -6.73 12.29 -10.28
CA GLY A 352 -7.46 12.23 -11.56
C GLY A 352 -6.74 11.47 -12.67
N TRP A 353 -5.62 10.81 -12.36
CA TRP A 353 -5.04 9.79 -13.24
C TRP A 353 -6.05 8.67 -13.48
N THR A 354 -6.01 8.12 -14.68
CA THR A 354 -6.84 6.97 -15.07
C THR A 354 -5.98 5.98 -15.83
N GLY A 355 -6.26 4.69 -15.71
CA GLY A 355 -5.51 3.71 -16.48
C GLY A 355 -6.13 2.32 -16.44
N LYS A 356 -5.53 1.41 -17.21
CA LYS A 356 -5.99 0.04 -17.36
C LYS A 356 -4.80 -0.87 -17.66
N ASP A 357 -4.84 -2.06 -17.07
CA ASP A 357 -3.80 -3.10 -17.23
C ASP A 357 -2.41 -2.51 -16.92
N MET A 358 -2.27 -2.04 -15.69
CA MET A 358 -1.09 -1.29 -15.21
C MET A 358 -0.23 -2.13 -14.27
N LEU A 359 1.03 -1.72 -14.13
CA LEU A 359 1.96 -2.23 -13.14
C LEU A 359 2.61 -1.08 -12.36
N TYR A 360 3.23 -1.39 -11.23
CA TYR A 360 4.17 -0.50 -10.55
C TYR A 360 5.41 -1.26 -10.07
N PHE A 361 6.48 -0.52 -9.85
CA PHE A 361 7.73 -0.99 -9.26
C PHE A 361 8.32 0.13 -8.40
N LYS A 362 9.39 -0.15 -7.66
CA LYS A 362 10.02 0.86 -6.81
C LYS A 362 10.50 2.04 -7.66
N GLY A 363 9.90 3.22 -7.45
CA GLY A 363 10.17 4.45 -8.18
C GLY A 363 9.51 4.56 -9.55
N GLY A 364 8.50 3.74 -9.88
CA GLY A 364 7.93 3.78 -11.23
C GLY A 364 6.59 3.08 -11.44
N MET A 365 5.98 3.39 -12.58
CA MET A 365 4.72 2.78 -13.06
C MET A 365 4.89 2.19 -14.45
N GLY A 366 3.87 1.52 -14.96
CA GLY A 366 3.95 0.94 -16.30
C GLY A 366 2.67 0.31 -16.79
N LEU A 367 2.78 -0.34 -17.95
CA LEU A 367 1.70 -1.06 -18.60
C LEU A 367 2.02 -2.55 -18.70
N THR A 368 1.00 -3.38 -18.46
CA THR A 368 1.03 -4.84 -18.62
C THR A 368 -0.02 -5.30 -19.64
N PRO A 369 0.24 -5.14 -20.96
CA PRO A 369 -0.59 -5.71 -22.02
C PRO A 369 -1.01 -7.16 -21.76
N TYR A 370 -2.32 -7.39 -21.63
CA TYR A 370 -2.89 -8.70 -21.26
C TYR A 370 -3.94 -9.23 -22.25
N SER A 371 -4.59 -8.36 -23.03
CA SER A 371 -5.65 -8.74 -23.97
C SER A 371 -5.62 -7.87 -25.23
N ALA A 372 -6.51 -8.14 -26.19
CA ALA A 372 -6.65 -7.33 -27.41
C ALA A 372 -7.16 -5.88 -27.15
N ASN A 373 -7.47 -5.53 -25.89
CA ASN A 373 -7.80 -4.16 -25.51
C ASN A 373 -6.55 -3.36 -25.17
N GLU A 374 -6.56 -2.06 -25.43
CA GLU A 374 -5.44 -1.17 -25.08
C GLU A 374 -5.21 -1.11 -23.56
N SER A 375 -3.97 -1.37 -23.15
CA SER A 375 -3.46 -0.98 -21.83
C SER A 375 -3.03 0.47 -21.90
N TYR A 376 -3.36 1.27 -20.89
CA TYR A 376 -3.05 2.69 -20.91
C TYR A 376 -2.88 3.29 -19.52
N ILE A 377 -2.21 4.44 -19.51
CA ILE A 377 -2.25 5.40 -18.42
C ILE A 377 -2.54 6.78 -19.02
N ALA A 378 -3.38 7.55 -18.36
CA ALA A 378 -3.71 8.91 -18.76
C ALA A 378 -3.60 9.84 -17.57
N THR A 379 -3.02 11.01 -17.80
CA THR A 379 -2.83 12.06 -16.80
C THR A 379 -4.17 12.61 -16.29
N PRO A 380 -4.16 13.39 -15.20
CA PRO A 380 -5.27 14.27 -14.85
C PRO A 380 -5.63 15.22 -16.00
N VAL A 381 -6.83 15.81 -15.90
CA VAL A 381 -7.31 16.82 -16.84
C VAL A 381 -6.52 18.11 -16.67
N MET A 382 -5.93 18.61 -17.75
CA MET A 382 -5.14 19.84 -17.80
C MET A 382 -5.72 20.85 -18.81
N GLY A 383 -5.49 22.13 -18.55
CA GLY A 383 -5.77 23.21 -19.49
C GLY A 383 -4.64 23.38 -20.52
N LEU A 384 -4.76 22.70 -21.66
CA LEU A 384 -3.75 22.62 -22.72
C LEU A 384 -4.12 23.41 -24.00
N SER A 385 -5.01 24.40 -23.92
CA SER A 385 -5.45 25.20 -25.09
C SER A 385 -4.46 26.28 -25.56
N SER A 386 -3.41 26.56 -24.78
CA SER A 386 -2.40 27.57 -25.14
C SER A 386 -1.49 27.09 -26.27
N ASP A 387 -0.71 28.00 -26.87
CA ASP A 387 0.20 27.69 -28.00
C ASP A 387 -0.46 26.86 -29.13
N ASN A 388 -1.71 27.20 -29.45
CA ASN A 388 -2.54 26.49 -30.42
C ASN A 388 -2.67 24.98 -30.13
N GLY A 389 -2.74 24.61 -28.85
CA GLY A 389 -2.90 23.23 -28.41
C GLY A 389 -1.64 22.38 -28.52
N LYS A 390 -0.46 22.98 -28.69
CA LYS A 390 0.83 22.26 -28.72
C LYS A 390 1.29 21.90 -27.32
N VAL A 391 1.76 20.68 -27.17
CA VAL A 391 2.20 20.13 -25.88
C VAL A 391 3.47 19.32 -26.11
N THR A 392 4.43 19.41 -25.21
CA THR A 392 5.64 18.59 -25.21
C THR A 392 5.60 17.66 -24.01
N VAL A 393 5.60 16.36 -24.25
CA VAL A 393 5.68 15.33 -23.21
C VAL A 393 7.12 14.82 -23.15
N ILE A 394 7.71 14.88 -21.97
CA ILE A 394 9.00 14.27 -21.66
C ILE A 394 8.72 13.06 -20.78
N LEU A 395 9.22 11.88 -21.18
CA LEU A 395 8.94 10.62 -20.52
C LEU A 395 10.22 9.78 -20.46
N THR A 396 10.67 9.42 -19.26
CA THR A 396 11.70 8.39 -19.09
C THR A 396 11.05 7.02 -19.06
N ALA A 397 11.38 6.18 -20.06
CA ALA A 397 10.72 4.89 -20.25
C ALA A 397 11.67 3.78 -20.70
N ALA A 398 11.26 2.53 -20.43
CA ALA A 398 11.90 1.30 -20.90
C ALA A 398 10.84 0.27 -21.33
N ALA A 399 11.25 -0.69 -22.16
CA ALA A 399 10.42 -1.85 -22.49
C ALA A 399 11.15 -3.15 -22.15
N THR A 400 10.37 -4.17 -21.79
CA THR A 400 10.83 -5.56 -21.80
C THR A 400 9.98 -6.37 -22.77
N LYS A 401 10.58 -7.40 -23.38
CA LYS A 401 9.90 -8.45 -24.13
C LYS A 401 10.27 -9.79 -23.52
N ASN A 402 9.28 -10.61 -23.16
CA ASN A 402 9.48 -11.87 -22.43
C ASN A 402 10.35 -11.69 -21.16
N ARG A 403 10.10 -10.61 -20.40
CA ARG A 403 10.83 -10.23 -19.18
C ARG A 403 12.31 -9.86 -19.37
N VAL A 404 12.75 -9.60 -20.60
CA VAL A 404 14.11 -9.12 -20.92
C VAL A 404 14.03 -7.73 -21.51
N LEU A 405 14.91 -6.81 -21.12
CA LEU A 405 14.99 -5.46 -21.70
C LEU A 405 15.04 -5.53 -23.23
N SER A 406 14.22 -4.72 -23.88
CA SER A 406 13.98 -4.78 -25.33
C SER A 406 14.01 -3.39 -25.93
N THR A 407 14.52 -3.31 -27.17
CA THR A 407 14.48 -2.11 -28.03
C THR A 407 13.32 -2.14 -29.02
N ASP A 408 12.49 -3.18 -28.98
CA ASP A 408 11.38 -3.40 -29.93
C ASP A 408 10.04 -2.87 -29.41
N GLY A 409 10.03 -2.22 -28.23
CA GLY A 409 8.82 -1.68 -27.64
C GLY A 409 8.33 -0.43 -28.39
N ALA A 410 7.01 -0.28 -28.50
CA ALA A 410 6.41 0.92 -29.06
C ALA A 410 5.11 1.27 -28.33
N LEU A 411 4.90 2.57 -28.10
CA LEU A 411 3.71 3.14 -27.48
C LEU A 411 3.11 4.22 -28.38
N LYS A 412 1.85 4.57 -28.13
CA LYS A 412 1.25 5.78 -28.70
C LYS A 412 0.94 6.79 -27.61
N LEU A 413 1.14 8.05 -27.95
CA LEU A 413 0.75 9.19 -27.13
C LEU A 413 -0.23 10.05 -27.90
N ALA A 414 -1.33 10.43 -27.27
CA ALA A 414 -2.34 11.33 -27.82
C ALA A 414 -2.91 12.22 -26.73
N LEU A 415 -3.52 13.33 -27.12
CA LEU A 415 -4.35 14.13 -26.23
C LEU A 415 -5.78 13.61 -26.28
N GLU A 416 -6.38 13.35 -25.12
CA GLU A 416 -7.79 12.98 -24.97
C GLU A 416 -8.58 14.20 -24.49
N ASP A 417 -9.65 14.59 -25.18
CA ASP A 417 -10.54 15.69 -24.77
C ASP A 417 -11.59 15.26 -23.72
N ALA A 418 -12.43 16.19 -23.28
CA ALA A 418 -13.45 15.92 -22.26
C ALA A 418 -14.53 14.92 -22.70
N GLU A 419 -14.73 14.78 -24.02
CA GLU A 419 -15.65 13.84 -24.63
C GLU A 419 -15.02 12.46 -24.90
N GLY A 420 -13.71 12.30 -24.65
CA GLY A 420 -12.96 11.07 -24.86
C GLY A 420 -12.42 10.90 -26.29
N ASN A 421 -12.44 11.95 -27.12
CA ASN A 421 -11.85 11.89 -28.46
C ASN A 421 -10.33 12.06 -28.37
N LEU A 422 -9.60 11.24 -29.12
CA LEU A 422 -8.15 11.33 -29.24
C LEU A 422 -7.74 12.28 -30.37
N SER A 423 -6.73 13.09 -30.11
CA SER A 423 -5.96 13.78 -31.15
C SER A 423 -5.23 12.78 -32.04
N GLU A 424 -4.62 13.26 -33.13
CA GLU A 424 -3.74 12.42 -33.96
C GLU A 424 -2.63 11.80 -33.07
N PRO A 425 -2.53 10.47 -32.98
CA PRO A 425 -1.60 9.81 -32.08
C PRO A 425 -0.19 9.83 -32.64
N VAL A 426 0.79 10.07 -31.76
CA VAL A 426 2.21 10.00 -32.08
C VAL A 426 2.79 8.69 -31.59
N GLU A 427 3.40 7.91 -32.48
CA GLU A 427 4.10 6.68 -32.13
C GLU A 427 5.47 7.00 -31.52
N LEU A 428 5.69 6.48 -30.31
CA LEU A 428 6.96 6.52 -29.61
C LEU A 428 7.63 5.13 -29.68
N LYS A 429 8.79 5.05 -30.31
CA LYS A 429 9.62 3.84 -30.34
C LYS A 429 10.61 3.84 -29.19
N LEU A 430 10.55 2.81 -28.35
CA LEU A 430 11.47 2.60 -27.23
C LEU A 430 12.70 1.85 -27.74
N ASN A 431 13.51 2.54 -28.55
CA ASN A 431 14.62 1.98 -29.32
C ASN A 431 15.96 1.94 -28.57
N VAL A 432 15.98 2.34 -27.30
CA VAL A 432 17.14 2.30 -26.41
C VAL A 432 16.92 1.21 -25.36
N SER A 433 17.93 0.37 -25.12
CA SER A 433 17.86 -0.66 -24.09
C SER A 433 18.00 -0.03 -22.71
N GLY A 434 17.08 -0.36 -21.79
CA GLY A 434 17.00 0.27 -20.48
C GLY A 434 16.20 1.57 -20.50
N PHE A 435 16.23 2.31 -19.38
CA PHE A 435 15.53 3.58 -19.27
C PHE A 435 16.22 4.66 -20.11
N HIS A 436 15.40 5.38 -20.86
CA HIS A 436 15.83 6.52 -21.66
C HIS A 436 14.75 7.60 -21.66
N THR A 437 15.17 8.86 -21.66
CA THR A 437 14.27 10.01 -21.72
C THR A 437 13.89 10.32 -23.16
N TYR A 438 12.59 10.25 -23.45
CA TYR A 438 12.03 10.56 -24.76
C TYR A 438 11.27 11.88 -24.72
N THR A 439 11.29 12.62 -25.82
CA THR A 439 10.52 13.86 -25.99
C THR A 439 9.53 13.67 -27.13
N VAL A 440 8.24 13.84 -26.85
CA VAL A 440 7.13 13.66 -27.78
C VAL A 440 6.35 14.96 -27.88
N ASN A 441 6.14 15.46 -29.09
CA ASN A 441 5.34 16.67 -29.33
C ASN A 441 3.95 16.26 -29.80
N LEU A 442 2.93 16.75 -29.11
CA LEU A 442 1.52 16.52 -29.39
C LEU A 442 0.83 17.83 -29.81
N THR A 443 -0.29 17.71 -30.49
CA THR A 443 -1.13 18.83 -30.93
C THR A 443 -2.60 18.54 -30.68
N GLY A 444 -3.43 19.58 -30.58
CA GLY A 444 -4.88 19.43 -30.37
C GLY A 444 -5.32 19.60 -28.92
N GLY A 445 -4.46 20.15 -28.06
CA GLY A 445 -4.82 20.47 -26.69
C GLY A 445 -5.97 21.47 -26.59
N THR A 446 -6.86 21.22 -25.63
CA THR A 446 -8.06 22.01 -25.35
C THR A 446 -8.02 22.53 -23.91
N ALA A 447 -9.08 23.22 -23.46
CA ALA A 447 -9.17 23.68 -22.08
C ALA A 447 -9.28 22.52 -21.06
N ALA A 448 -9.58 21.31 -21.52
CA ALA A 448 -9.68 20.10 -20.72
C ALA A 448 -9.15 18.92 -21.54
N SER A 449 -7.86 18.61 -21.36
CA SER A 449 -7.20 17.52 -22.07
C SER A 449 -6.37 16.66 -21.12
N LYS A 450 -6.29 15.36 -21.41
CA LYS A 450 -5.36 14.43 -20.78
C LYS A 450 -4.29 14.02 -21.78
N VAL A 451 -3.07 13.73 -21.31
CA VAL A 451 -2.09 12.98 -22.10
C VAL A 451 -2.37 11.50 -21.85
N LYS A 452 -2.73 10.76 -22.90
CA LYS A 452 -2.94 9.31 -22.85
C LYS A 452 -1.75 8.59 -23.48
N ILE A 453 -1.14 7.67 -22.74
CA ILE A 453 -0.05 6.81 -23.17
C ILE A 453 -0.59 5.38 -23.20
N TYR A 454 -0.52 4.71 -24.35
CA TYR A 454 -1.17 3.42 -24.52
C TYR A 454 -0.41 2.46 -25.43
N ASP A 455 -0.55 1.17 -25.14
CA ASP A 455 -0.17 0.11 -26.07
C ASP A 455 -1.17 0.03 -27.23
N PHE A 456 -0.68 -0.32 -28.41
CA PHE A 456 -1.50 -0.49 -29.61
C PHE A 456 -1.22 -1.81 -30.35
N ASN A 457 -0.27 -2.61 -29.85
CA ASN A 457 0.19 -3.81 -30.54
C ASN A 457 -0.56 -5.07 -30.05
N GLY A 458 -1.21 -5.02 -28.88
CA GLY A 458 -1.91 -6.17 -28.31
C GLY A 458 -0.99 -7.35 -27.98
N GLU A 459 0.32 -7.14 -27.99
CA GLU A 459 1.31 -8.19 -27.79
C GLU A 459 1.66 -8.33 -26.31
N THR A 460 1.14 -9.39 -25.70
CA THR A 460 1.22 -9.65 -24.26
C THR A 460 2.61 -10.01 -23.75
N SER A 461 3.59 -10.15 -24.65
CA SER A 461 5.00 -10.39 -24.29
C SER A 461 5.70 -9.12 -23.83
N PHE A 462 5.15 -7.93 -24.11
CA PHE A 462 5.73 -6.66 -23.71
C PHE A 462 5.30 -6.22 -22.31
N ARG A 463 6.23 -5.56 -21.60
CA ARG A 463 5.92 -4.69 -20.45
C ARG A 463 6.61 -3.36 -20.68
N TYR A 464 5.90 -2.28 -20.37
CA TYR A 464 6.40 -0.92 -20.51
C TYR A 464 6.54 -0.31 -19.13
N PHE A 465 7.64 0.39 -18.88
CA PHE A 465 7.99 0.97 -17.59
C PHE A 465 8.25 2.46 -17.77
N PHE A 466 7.77 3.25 -16.83
CA PHE A 466 7.83 4.70 -16.77
C PHE A 466 8.43 5.09 -15.42
N ASP A 467 9.46 5.93 -15.47
CA ASP A 467 10.19 6.44 -14.30
C ASP A 467 9.77 7.88 -14.00
N ASP A 468 9.71 8.72 -15.03
CA ASP A 468 9.22 10.09 -14.91
C ASP A 468 8.32 10.47 -16.08
N ILE A 469 7.41 11.41 -15.85
CA ILE A 469 6.66 12.10 -16.90
C ILE A 469 6.54 13.58 -16.56
N THR A 470 6.88 14.41 -17.54
CA THR A 470 6.65 15.86 -17.49
C THR A 470 5.88 16.29 -18.72
N VAL A 471 4.76 16.99 -18.51
CA VAL A 471 3.97 17.60 -19.59
C VAL A 471 4.28 19.09 -19.60
N LYS A 472 4.79 19.61 -20.72
CA LYS A 472 5.15 21.02 -20.89
C LYS A 472 4.28 21.69 -21.94
N GLN A 473 3.99 22.97 -21.75
CA GLN A 473 3.36 23.82 -22.75
C GLN A 473 3.90 25.24 -22.69
N VAL A 474 4.00 25.92 -23.83
CA VAL A 474 4.31 27.35 -23.86
C VAL A 474 3.12 28.14 -23.35
N LYS A 475 3.36 28.98 -22.33
CA LYS A 475 2.36 29.81 -21.67
C LYS A 475 2.75 31.29 -21.74
N PRO A 476 1.77 32.21 -21.71
CA PRO A 476 2.05 33.65 -21.70
C PRO A 476 2.67 34.10 -20.37
N ALA A 477 3.28 35.29 -20.38
CA ALA A 477 3.69 36.00 -19.17
C ALA A 477 2.50 36.16 -18.21
N GLY A 478 2.74 36.03 -16.91
CA GLY A 478 1.72 36.06 -15.85
C GLY A 478 1.01 34.72 -15.61
N TYR A 479 1.30 33.68 -16.41
CA TYR A 479 0.79 32.33 -16.12
C TYR A 479 1.43 31.78 -14.84
N VAL A 480 0.62 31.18 -13.97
CA VAL A 480 1.08 30.59 -12.71
C VAL A 480 1.11 29.08 -12.85
N THR A 481 2.29 28.48 -12.71
CA THR A 481 2.44 27.03 -12.53
C THR A 481 2.35 26.70 -11.06
N THR A 482 1.80 25.54 -10.71
CA THR A 482 1.86 24.99 -9.36
C THR A 482 2.63 23.67 -9.42
N SER A 483 3.58 23.47 -8.52
CA SER A 483 4.30 22.21 -8.38
C SER A 483 4.47 21.85 -6.91
N THR A 484 4.66 20.56 -6.64
CA THR A 484 5.07 20.09 -5.31
C THR A 484 6.52 20.48 -5.06
N TYR A 485 6.76 21.29 -4.03
CA TYR A 485 8.11 21.65 -3.57
C TYR A 485 8.68 20.61 -2.61
N LYS A 486 7.85 20.11 -1.69
CA LYS A 486 8.27 19.13 -0.69
C LYS A 486 7.08 18.39 -0.10
N THR A 487 7.23 17.10 0.13
CA THR A 487 6.30 16.31 0.95
C THR A 487 6.99 15.75 2.19
N ALA A 488 6.22 15.48 3.23
CA ALA A 488 6.68 14.77 4.42
C ALA A 488 5.51 14.05 5.09
N GLU A 489 5.81 13.00 5.83
CA GLU A 489 4.88 12.38 6.78
C GLU A 489 5.42 12.56 8.19
N VAL A 490 4.58 13.01 9.11
CA VAL A 490 4.94 13.25 10.51
C VAL A 490 3.86 12.74 11.45
N GLU A 491 4.26 12.19 12.59
CA GLU A 491 3.33 11.78 13.68
C GLU A 491 3.05 12.93 14.65
N THR A 492 3.74 14.06 14.49
CA THR A 492 3.58 15.25 15.34
C THR A 492 2.67 16.30 14.70
N THR A 493 2.22 17.28 15.47
CA THR A 493 1.36 18.36 14.99
C THR A 493 2.12 19.60 14.50
N SER A 494 3.38 19.41 14.08
CA SER A 494 4.23 20.48 13.57
C SER A 494 5.21 19.98 12.51
N PHE A 495 5.55 20.86 11.59
CA PHE A 495 6.59 20.61 10.59
C PHE A 495 7.41 21.88 10.38
N THR A 496 8.74 21.74 10.39
CA THR A 496 9.66 22.85 10.13
C THR A 496 10.42 22.58 8.84
N GLY A 497 10.58 23.62 8.04
CA GLY A 497 11.31 23.56 6.78
C GLY A 497 11.97 24.89 6.43
N SER A 498 12.62 24.88 5.28
CA SER A 498 13.17 26.07 4.63
C SER A 498 12.75 26.06 3.17
N ILE A 499 12.50 27.24 2.62
CA ILE A 499 12.27 27.46 1.20
C ILE A 499 13.42 28.28 0.61
N GLU A 500 13.72 28.04 -0.65
CA GLU A 500 14.65 28.88 -1.40
C GLU A 500 13.91 30.12 -1.91
N LYS A 501 14.59 31.28 -1.87
CA LYS A 501 14.02 32.50 -2.43
C LYS A 501 14.13 32.45 -3.94
N GLU A 502 12.99 32.38 -4.60
CA GLU A 502 12.89 32.43 -6.06
C GLU A 502 12.00 33.59 -6.49
N ASP A 503 12.48 34.38 -7.45
CA ASP A 503 11.69 35.47 -8.02
C ASP A 503 10.39 34.96 -8.63
N ASN A 504 9.30 35.68 -8.34
CA ASN A 504 7.95 35.36 -8.80
C ASN A 504 7.41 34.01 -8.29
N ALA A 505 7.93 33.51 -7.17
CA ALA A 505 7.46 32.30 -6.52
C ALA A 505 6.68 32.60 -5.24
N ALA A 506 5.61 31.82 -5.00
CA ALA A 506 4.85 31.80 -3.76
C ALA A 506 4.75 30.38 -3.23
N TYR A 507 5.03 30.19 -1.94
CA TYR A 507 5.06 28.88 -1.30
C TYR A 507 3.89 28.73 -0.35
N TYR A 508 3.22 27.58 -0.40
CA TYR A 508 2.06 27.26 0.42
C TYR A 508 2.26 25.90 1.09
N VAL A 509 1.61 25.67 2.21
CA VAL A 509 1.54 24.34 2.84
C VAL A 509 0.10 23.90 3.00
N THR A 510 -0.12 22.61 2.79
CA THR A 510 -1.34 21.89 3.13
C THR A 510 -0.98 20.69 3.99
N VAL A 511 -1.89 20.30 4.88
CA VAL A 511 -1.72 19.14 5.74
C VAL A 511 -2.96 18.25 5.67
N THR A 512 -2.75 16.95 5.52
CA THR A 512 -3.81 15.92 5.49
C THR A 512 -3.59 14.96 6.65
N ALA A 513 -4.61 14.74 7.47
CA ALA A 513 -4.56 13.74 8.54
C ALA A 513 -4.77 12.34 7.97
N ALA A 514 -4.09 11.35 8.54
CA ALA A 514 -4.19 9.95 8.15
C ALA A 514 -4.36 9.05 9.38
N ALA A 515 -5.11 7.98 9.22
CA ALA A 515 -5.31 6.97 10.27
C ALA A 515 -5.51 5.58 9.66
N ARG A 516 -5.05 4.53 10.34
CA ARG A 516 -5.45 3.16 10.02
C ARG A 516 -6.93 2.96 10.36
N THR A 517 -7.64 2.25 9.47
CA THR A 517 -9.04 1.88 9.67
C THR A 517 -9.32 0.53 9.03
N VAL A 518 -10.49 -0.05 9.31
CA VAL A 518 -10.99 -1.24 8.63
C VAL A 518 -12.08 -0.84 7.64
N ASP A 519 -11.90 -1.20 6.37
CA ASP A 519 -12.91 -1.06 5.32
C ASP A 519 -13.05 -2.37 4.53
N GLY A 520 -14.29 -2.80 4.30
CA GLY A 520 -14.58 -4.05 3.59
C GLY A 520 -13.91 -5.31 4.19
N GLY A 521 -13.55 -5.29 5.48
CA GLY A 521 -12.84 -6.38 6.15
C GLY A 521 -11.32 -6.42 5.89
N ASN A 522 -10.73 -5.33 5.39
CA ASN A 522 -9.29 -5.17 5.24
C ASN A 522 -8.80 -3.94 6.02
N VAL A 523 -7.55 -3.98 6.49
CA VAL A 523 -6.90 -2.81 7.08
C VAL A 523 -6.43 -1.89 5.95
N GLY A 524 -6.81 -0.62 6.02
CA GLY A 524 -6.40 0.42 5.09
C GLY A 524 -6.10 1.74 5.82
N VAL A 525 -5.81 2.78 5.05
CA VAL A 525 -5.62 4.13 5.56
C VAL A 525 -6.76 5.00 5.09
N ILE A 526 -7.33 5.79 6.01
CA ILE A 526 -8.29 6.85 5.67
C ILE A 526 -7.59 8.20 5.80
N TYR A 527 -7.91 9.10 4.87
CA TYR A 527 -7.37 10.46 4.84
C TYR A 527 -8.46 11.49 5.08
N SER A 528 -8.13 12.59 5.74
CA SER A 528 -8.99 13.78 5.76
C SER A 528 -8.99 14.48 4.40
N ALA A 529 -9.85 15.47 4.21
CA ALA A 529 -9.57 16.51 3.22
C ALA A 529 -8.27 17.26 3.60
N PRO A 530 -7.49 17.76 2.62
CA PRO A 530 -6.39 18.65 2.92
C PRO A 530 -6.87 19.89 3.69
N SER A 531 -5.98 20.47 4.51
CA SER A 531 -6.21 21.78 5.10
C SER A 531 -6.40 22.84 4.01
N ASP A 532 -6.92 24.00 4.40
CA ASP A 532 -6.82 25.18 3.56
C ASP A 532 -5.33 25.51 3.34
N GLU A 533 -4.99 26.03 2.15
CA GLU A 533 -3.61 26.41 1.84
C GLU A 533 -3.17 27.56 2.75
N ALA A 534 -2.09 27.35 3.50
CA ALA A 534 -1.47 28.38 4.31
C ALA A 534 -0.24 28.93 3.59
N LEU A 535 -0.21 30.25 3.38
CA LEU A 535 0.93 30.93 2.75
C LEU A 535 2.15 30.85 3.67
N ILE A 536 3.28 30.39 3.12
CA ILE A 536 4.60 30.42 3.76
C ILE A 536 5.28 31.75 3.44
N ALA A 537 5.44 32.04 2.15
CA ALA A 537 6.07 33.26 1.67
C ALA A 537 5.70 33.52 0.20
N GLU A 538 5.80 34.78 -0.21
CA GLU A 538 5.67 35.21 -1.62
C GLU A 538 6.81 36.17 -1.95
N PHE A 539 7.48 35.92 -3.07
CA PHE A 539 8.57 36.75 -3.58
C PHE A 539 8.15 37.34 -4.92
N SER A 540 8.03 38.66 -5.00
CA SER A 540 7.79 39.33 -6.28
C SER A 540 9.12 39.56 -7.00
N GLY A 541 9.25 39.18 -8.27
CA GLY A 541 10.48 39.35 -9.07
C GLY A 541 10.80 40.80 -9.48
N ALA A 542 10.32 41.78 -8.73
CA ALA A 542 10.70 43.18 -8.86
C ALA A 542 11.22 43.68 -7.50
N GLU A 543 12.44 43.29 -7.15
CA GLU A 543 13.20 43.91 -6.08
C GLU A 543 14.07 45.07 -6.61
N ASP A 544 14.44 45.96 -5.69
CA ASP A 544 15.14 47.23 -5.93
C ASP A 544 16.32 47.10 -6.90
N MET A 545 16.31 47.93 -7.96
CA MET A 545 17.38 47.94 -8.95
C MET A 545 18.37 49.06 -8.63
N THR A 546 19.56 48.70 -8.15
CA THR A 546 20.71 49.60 -8.06
C THR A 546 21.65 49.29 -9.22
N ILE A 547 21.67 50.12 -10.27
CA ILE A 547 22.65 49.97 -11.35
C ILE A 547 23.89 50.78 -10.96
N GLY A 548 24.93 50.14 -10.42
CA GLY A 548 26.22 50.76 -10.12
C GLY A 548 26.60 50.81 -8.64
N THR A 549 27.86 51.14 -8.35
CA THR A 549 28.48 51.11 -7.01
C THR A 549 28.38 52.43 -6.23
N GLU A 550 27.42 53.31 -6.54
CA GLU A 550 27.27 54.58 -5.81
C GLU A 550 25.95 54.63 -5.04
N ASP A 551 26.02 54.21 -3.77
CA ASP A 551 25.04 54.49 -2.72
C ASP A 551 24.99 55.99 -2.40
N THR A 552 24.40 56.80 -3.28
CA THR A 552 24.20 58.22 -2.99
C THR A 552 22.74 58.61 -2.82
N VAL A 553 21.77 57.75 -3.15
CA VAL A 553 20.34 58.06 -3.01
C VAL A 553 19.55 56.91 -2.40
N THR A 554 18.89 57.15 -1.27
CA THR A 554 17.94 56.21 -0.65
C THR A 554 16.52 56.78 -0.68
N PHE A 555 15.54 55.88 -0.73
CA PHE A 555 14.12 56.24 -0.71
C PHE A 555 13.42 55.50 0.42
N ARG A 556 12.52 56.20 1.11
CA ARG A 556 11.68 55.62 2.16
C ARG A 556 10.27 56.18 2.02
N SER A 557 9.27 55.31 2.04
CA SER A 557 7.88 55.77 2.21
C SER A 557 7.68 56.19 3.67
N VAL A 558 7.09 57.37 3.88
CA VAL A 558 6.74 57.88 5.21
C VAL A 558 5.21 57.91 5.43
N GLY A 559 4.45 57.26 4.54
CA GLY A 559 2.99 57.14 4.58
C GLY A 559 2.25 58.37 4.04
N ASN A 560 0.94 58.23 3.78
CA ASN A 560 0.06 59.27 3.24
C ASN A 560 0.54 59.85 1.90
N GLY A 561 1.15 59.03 1.03
CA GLY A 561 1.65 59.49 -0.26
C GLY A 561 2.94 60.32 -0.17
N MET A 562 3.65 60.29 0.97
CA MET A 562 4.93 60.98 1.12
C MET A 562 6.12 60.04 0.98
N ILE A 563 7.13 60.49 0.23
CA ILE A 563 8.39 59.78 0.02
C ILE A 563 9.53 60.65 0.56
N GLU A 564 10.29 60.11 1.49
CA GLU A 564 11.58 60.67 1.92
C GLU A 564 12.68 60.22 0.95
N VAL A 565 13.47 61.17 0.46
CA VAL A 565 14.61 60.96 -0.43
C VAL A 565 15.84 61.53 0.23
N THR A 566 16.82 60.68 0.55
CA THR A 566 18.12 61.14 1.05
C THR A 566 19.11 61.06 -0.09
N ALA A 567 19.67 62.19 -0.52
CA ALA A 567 20.62 62.27 -1.64
C ALA A 567 21.96 62.88 -1.20
N ALA A 568 23.10 62.36 -1.67
CA ALA A 568 24.43 62.90 -1.33
C ALA A 568 24.85 64.12 -2.18
N ALA A 569 24.10 64.41 -3.26
CA ALA A 569 24.27 65.55 -4.15
C ALA A 569 22.91 65.91 -4.78
N ASP A 570 22.81 67.10 -5.36
CA ASP A 570 21.61 67.54 -6.08
C ASP A 570 21.31 66.56 -7.22
N THR A 571 20.09 66.01 -7.24
CA THR A 571 19.73 64.95 -8.20
C THR A 571 18.30 65.05 -8.66
N ILE A 572 18.03 64.52 -9.86
CA ILE A 572 16.68 64.47 -10.43
C ILE A 572 15.99 63.17 -10.01
N VAL A 573 14.88 63.30 -9.29
CA VAL A 573 13.98 62.21 -8.91
C VAL A 573 12.79 62.16 -9.86
N LYS A 574 12.53 60.99 -10.43
CA LYS A 574 11.39 60.69 -11.30
C LYS A 574 10.52 59.65 -10.62
N ILE A 575 9.21 59.89 -10.57
CA ILE A 575 8.25 58.94 -10.00
C ILE A 575 7.28 58.54 -11.10
N TYR A 576 7.00 57.25 -11.17
CA TYR A 576 6.11 56.62 -12.14
C TYR A 576 5.03 55.83 -11.42
N ASP A 577 3.81 55.86 -11.95
CA ASP A 577 2.77 54.93 -11.53
C ASP A 577 3.00 53.53 -12.13
N LEU A 578 2.22 52.54 -11.69
CA LEU A 578 2.31 51.15 -12.18
C LEU A 578 1.99 51.00 -13.67
N SER A 579 1.34 51.99 -14.29
CA SER A 579 1.10 52.02 -15.74
C SER A 579 2.29 52.58 -16.51
N GLY A 580 3.40 52.90 -15.84
CA GLY A 580 4.61 53.46 -16.44
C GLY A 580 4.49 54.95 -16.78
N ARG A 581 3.40 55.62 -16.38
CA ARG A 581 3.24 57.06 -16.60
C ARG A 581 4.03 57.81 -15.54
N LYS A 582 4.84 58.77 -15.99
CA LYS A 582 5.59 59.65 -15.10
C LYS A 582 4.64 60.61 -14.39
N ILE A 583 4.54 60.48 -13.08
CA ILE A 583 3.68 61.30 -12.22
C ILE A 583 4.47 62.41 -11.50
N MET A 584 5.80 62.32 -11.43
CA MET A 584 6.65 63.39 -10.90
C MET A 584 8.03 63.41 -11.56
N ASN A 585 8.61 64.61 -11.71
CA ASN A 585 9.99 64.85 -12.12
C ASN A 585 10.50 66.12 -11.44
N THR A 586 11.29 65.95 -10.39
CA THR A 586 11.75 67.08 -9.56
C THR A 586 13.24 66.97 -9.27
N THR A 587 13.87 68.10 -8.96
CA THR A 587 15.24 68.11 -8.45
C THR A 587 15.17 68.16 -6.93
N VAL A 588 15.89 67.26 -6.26
CA VAL A 588 16.08 67.27 -4.81
C VAL A 588 17.49 67.75 -4.51
N SER A 589 17.66 68.48 -3.41
CA SER A 589 18.98 68.96 -2.99
C SER A 589 19.74 67.87 -2.22
N SER A 590 21.06 68.00 -2.10
CA SER A 590 21.83 67.19 -1.15
C SER A 590 21.23 67.24 0.26
N GLY A 591 21.07 66.08 0.90
CA GLY A 591 20.42 65.89 2.19
C GLY A 591 19.08 65.16 2.11
N ILE A 592 18.27 65.28 3.16
CA ILE A 592 16.94 64.66 3.27
C ILE A 592 15.90 65.59 2.66
N ASN A 593 15.07 65.05 1.76
CA ASN A 593 13.98 65.74 1.09
C ASN A 593 12.70 64.94 1.27
N THR A 594 11.55 65.61 1.26
CA THR A 594 10.24 64.94 1.31
C THR A 594 9.42 65.34 0.08
N LEU A 595 8.91 64.34 -0.63
CA LEU A 595 8.10 64.49 -1.84
C LEU A 595 6.67 64.02 -1.54
N SER A 596 5.68 64.87 -1.81
CA SER A 596 4.26 64.49 -1.73
C SER A 596 3.76 64.08 -3.11
N VAL A 597 3.32 62.83 -3.22
CA VAL A 597 2.88 62.20 -4.46
C VAL A 597 1.38 61.97 -4.39
N ASN A 598 0.66 62.49 -5.37
CA ASN A 598 -0.78 62.23 -5.50
C ASN A 598 -1.02 60.87 -6.18
N ALA A 599 -0.59 59.79 -5.53
CA ALA A 599 -0.80 58.42 -5.95
C ALA A 599 -1.13 57.57 -4.72
N SER A 600 -2.05 56.62 -4.87
CA SER A 600 -2.38 55.60 -3.88
C SER A 600 -1.84 54.25 -4.35
N GLY A 601 -1.21 53.50 -3.44
CA GLY A 601 -0.65 52.17 -3.75
C GLY A 601 0.85 52.21 -4.04
N VAL A 602 1.29 51.58 -5.12
CA VAL A 602 2.72 51.39 -5.42
C VAL A 602 3.20 52.34 -6.51
N VAL A 603 4.39 52.90 -6.33
CA VAL A 603 5.09 53.72 -7.34
C VAL A 603 6.50 53.19 -7.60
N ILE A 604 7.04 53.53 -8.77
CA ILE A 604 8.45 53.34 -9.09
C ILE A 604 9.14 54.70 -8.97
N VAL A 605 10.13 54.80 -8.08
CA VAL A 605 10.94 55.99 -7.87
C VAL A 605 12.32 55.77 -8.46
N LYS A 606 12.82 56.74 -9.24
CA LYS A 606 14.12 56.67 -9.90
C LYS A 606 14.92 57.94 -9.66
N ALA A 607 16.16 57.80 -9.23
CA ALA A 607 17.14 58.89 -9.14
C ALA A 607 18.48 58.40 -9.69
N GLY A 608 18.99 59.07 -10.73
CA GLY A 608 20.19 58.61 -11.44
C GLY A 608 20.05 57.15 -11.92
N ALA A 609 20.91 56.28 -11.39
CA ALA A 609 20.96 54.86 -11.69
C ALA A 609 20.26 53.97 -10.63
N VAL A 610 19.68 54.57 -9.58
CA VAL A 610 18.88 53.88 -8.56
C VAL A 610 17.41 53.93 -8.96
N ALA A 611 16.73 52.79 -8.97
CA ALA A 611 15.28 52.69 -9.11
C ALA A 611 14.71 51.74 -8.05
N ARG A 612 13.67 52.18 -7.34
CA ARG A 612 13.01 51.42 -6.27
C ARG A 612 11.51 51.36 -6.46
N LYS A 613 10.93 50.24 -6.05
CA LYS A 613 9.48 50.07 -5.94
C LYS A 613 9.09 50.43 -4.51
N LEU A 614 8.17 51.38 -4.35
CA LEU A 614 7.75 51.88 -3.04
C LEU A 614 6.23 51.78 -2.90
N ALA A 615 5.76 51.23 -1.77
CA ALA A 615 4.38 51.32 -1.34
C ALA A 615 4.18 52.64 -0.55
N LEU A 616 3.20 53.44 -0.94
CA LEU A 616 2.91 54.79 -0.42
C LEU A 616 1.92 54.85 0.73
#